data_AF-A0A915MVN6-F1
#
_entry.id   AF-A0A915MVN6-F1
#
_cell.length_a   1.000
_cell.length_b   1.000
_cell.length_c   1.000
_cell.angle_alpha   90.00
_cell.angle_beta   90.00
_cell.angle_gamma   90.00
#
_symmetry.space_group_name_H-M   'P 1'
#
loop_
_entity.id
_entity.type
_entity.pdbx_description
1 polymer ?
#
loop_
_entity_poly.entity_id
_entity_poly.type
_entity_poly.pdbx_seq_one_letter_code
_entity_poly.pdbx_strand_id
1 'polypeptide(L)'
;MMSKNFPDFDSAFDAFFTELSLKNSINIDDEEPHDLCMLHELLVHTNFNRVRAEAYAISLRDHLIDIGYIAAICSNLTFHGNEKQMTKYTTQIADEINLIAIHTFNYLCSSLANAWPNVFHQIIEEKFKSLEITSPSARVLGMLIDSALQVIRETGEKNYQYQIMIAKIGVQEQYYEGLLNYCSYKTGVYGHNVIINRINLNLSDFTSIELQDGKILKLRNFALKLNSTLKTEMDEIYNKETSYIVRQLKKKLPIFISDRLFKCWTMLRLYGDHWWSSCGNLTYAKRSYGYAELSGIASLRYETKGGKFGLCEKFLFNFFM
;
A
#
# COMPACT_ATOMS: atom_id res chain seq x y z
N MET A 1 -16.37 4.37 21.68
CA MET A 1 -16.20 5.57 20.83
C MET A 1 -15.35 6.55 21.63
N MET A 2 -14.04 6.60 21.39
CA MET A 2 -13.11 7.46 22.16
C MET A 2 -12.42 8.48 21.24
N SER A 3 -12.19 9.68 21.80
CA SER A 3 -11.63 10.84 21.11
C SER A 3 -10.22 10.56 20.62
N LYS A 4 -10.02 10.73 19.30
CA LYS A 4 -8.81 10.39 18.54
C LYS A 4 -7.66 11.40 18.69
N ASN A 5 -7.34 11.87 19.90
CA ASN A 5 -6.17 12.72 20.12
C ASN A 5 -5.56 12.42 21.49
N PHE A 6 -4.44 11.68 21.51
CA PHE A 6 -3.61 11.56 22.70
C PHE A 6 -2.60 12.72 22.73
N PRO A 7 -2.40 13.37 23.89
CA PRO A 7 -1.55 14.55 24.00
C PRO A 7 -0.05 14.23 23.81
N ASP A 8 0.37 12.99 24.11
CA ASP A 8 1.74 12.52 23.96
C ASP A 8 1.80 10.99 23.76
N PHE A 9 3.01 10.51 23.50
CA PHE A 9 3.28 9.11 23.13
C PHE A 9 3.09 8.15 24.30
N ASP A 10 3.50 8.54 25.51
CA ASP A 10 3.40 7.70 26.70
C ASP A 10 1.93 7.49 27.09
N SER A 11 1.09 8.54 26.96
CA SER A 11 -0.35 8.44 27.19
C SER A 11 -1.06 7.50 26.20
N ALA A 12 -0.60 7.45 24.95
CA ALA A 12 -1.13 6.52 23.95
C ALA A 12 -0.69 5.07 24.21
N PHE A 13 0.55 4.89 24.67
CA PHE A 13 1.14 3.60 24.99
C PHE A 13 0.51 3.00 26.26
N ASP A 14 0.33 3.81 27.30
CA ASP A 14 -0.35 3.40 28.54
C ASP A 14 -1.82 3.06 28.29
N ALA A 15 -2.53 3.84 27.46
CA ALA A 15 -3.90 3.53 27.06
C ALA A 15 -3.97 2.19 26.30
N PHE A 16 -2.99 1.90 25.44
CA PHE A 16 -2.88 0.66 24.68
C PHE A 16 -2.68 -0.57 25.60
N PHE A 17 -1.75 -0.50 26.57
CA PHE A 17 -1.54 -1.61 27.53
C PHE A 17 -2.68 -1.71 28.57
N THR A 18 -3.32 -0.61 28.92
CA THR A 18 -4.52 -0.59 29.77
C THR A 18 -5.69 -1.28 29.07
N GLU A 19 -5.89 -1.05 27.78
CA GLU A 19 -6.95 -1.73 27.03
C GLU A 19 -6.68 -3.23 26.83
N LEU A 20 -5.42 -3.61 26.60
CA LEU A 20 -4.98 -5.01 26.55
C LEU A 20 -5.19 -5.75 27.88
N SER A 21 -4.98 -5.07 29.01
CA SER A 21 -5.12 -5.68 30.34
C SER A 21 -6.57 -5.73 30.86
N LEU A 22 -7.45 -4.85 30.37
CA LEU A 22 -8.87 -4.82 30.77
C LEU A 22 -9.76 -5.84 30.05
N LYS A 23 -9.31 -6.42 28.92
CA LYS A 23 -10.10 -7.37 28.13
C LYS A 23 -9.54 -8.79 28.22
N ASN A 24 -9.61 -9.37 29.42
CA ASN A 24 -9.40 -10.80 29.59
C ASN A 24 -10.41 -11.62 28.77
N SER A 25 -9.88 -12.58 28.00
CA SER A 25 -10.50 -13.89 27.72
C SER A 25 -12.00 -13.86 27.40
N ILE A 26 -12.37 -13.56 26.16
CA ILE A 26 -13.69 -13.95 25.64
C ILE A 26 -13.53 -15.33 24.99
N ASN A 27 -14.11 -16.33 25.66
CA ASN A 27 -14.41 -17.66 25.12
C ASN A 27 -15.23 -17.48 23.84
N ILE A 28 -14.81 -18.14 22.77
CA ILE A 28 -15.44 -18.02 21.45
C ILE A 28 -16.15 -19.34 21.17
N ASP A 29 -17.44 -19.38 21.45
CA ASP A 29 -18.35 -20.33 20.82
C ASP A 29 -18.97 -19.65 19.59
N ASP A 30 -18.81 -20.36 18.47
CA ASP A 30 -19.60 -20.41 17.23
C ASP A 30 -19.78 -19.19 16.29
N GLU A 31 -19.38 -19.47 15.04
CA GLU A 31 -20.00 -19.10 13.76
C GLU A 31 -19.89 -17.64 13.28
N GLU A 32 -18.66 -17.17 13.00
CA GLU A 32 -18.29 -16.43 11.76
C GLU A 32 -16.78 -16.14 11.75
N PRO A 33 -16.06 -16.19 10.61
CA PRO A 33 -14.63 -15.91 10.56
C PRO A 33 -14.41 -14.39 10.53
N HIS A 34 -14.71 -13.72 11.64
CA HIS A 34 -14.21 -12.39 11.90
C HIS A 34 -12.78 -12.51 12.45
N ASP A 35 -11.81 -11.87 11.80
CA ASP A 35 -10.43 -11.74 12.28
C ASP A 35 -10.42 -11.16 13.70
N LEU A 36 -10.26 -12.04 14.68
CA LEU A 36 -10.37 -11.79 16.13
C LEU A 36 -9.14 -11.09 16.72
N CYS A 37 -8.65 -10.04 16.05
CA CYS A 37 -7.68 -9.15 16.65
C CYS A 37 -8.07 -7.69 16.40
N MET A 38 -8.93 -7.17 17.27
CA MET A 38 -9.28 -5.75 17.33
C MET A 38 -8.02 -4.85 17.46
N LEU A 39 -6.92 -5.37 18.02
CA LEU A 39 -5.61 -4.72 18.07
C LEU A 39 -4.96 -4.58 16.69
N HIS A 40 -5.06 -5.62 15.85
CA HIS A 40 -4.61 -5.59 14.46
C HIS A 40 -5.42 -4.55 13.68
N GLU A 41 -6.74 -4.55 13.85
CA GLU A 41 -7.63 -3.57 13.23
C GLU A 41 -7.30 -2.14 13.70
N LEU A 42 -7.12 -1.92 15.00
CA LEU A 42 -6.74 -0.61 15.56
C LEU A 42 -5.39 -0.13 15.03
N LEU A 43 -4.34 -0.95 15.03
CA LEU A 43 -3.01 -0.55 14.52
C LEU A 43 -2.99 -0.32 13.00
N VAL A 44 -3.75 -1.12 12.25
CA VAL A 44 -3.96 -0.93 10.81
C VAL A 44 -4.70 0.38 10.52
N HIS A 45 -5.56 0.84 11.43
CA HIS A 45 -6.33 2.07 11.32
C HIS A 45 -5.74 3.29 12.04
N THR A 46 -4.74 3.13 12.90
CA THR A 46 -4.07 4.24 13.60
C THR A 46 -2.64 4.38 13.10
N ASN A 47 -2.42 5.28 12.14
CA ASN A 47 -1.12 5.85 11.73
C ASN A 47 0.11 4.99 12.11
N PHE A 48 0.20 3.80 11.52
CA PHE A 48 1.33 2.91 11.70
C PHE A 48 2.59 3.58 11.13
N ASN A 49 3.63 3.72 11.94
CA ASN A 49 4.87 4.39 11.57
C ASN A 49 6.03 3.41 11.73
N ARG A 50 6.69 3.04 10.63
CA ARG A 50 7.82 2.09 10.65
C ARG A 50 8.95 2.53 11.57
N VAL A 51 9.26 3.83 11.64
CA VAL A 51 10.32 4.35 12.52
C VAL A 51 10.00 4.03 13.97
N ARG A 52 8.73 4.14 14.37
CA ARG A 52 8.29 3.75 15.71
C ARG A 52 8.35 2.24 15.93
N ALA A 53 7.97 1.44 14.94
CA ALA A 53 8.09 -0.02 15.02
C ALA A 53 9.56 -0.48 15.13
N GLU A 54 10.48 0.16 14.39
CA GLU A 54 11.92 -0.09 14.49
C GLU A 54 12.46 0.31 15.87
N ALA A 55 12.05 1.46 16.40
CA ALA A 55 12.43 1.90 17.75
C ALA A 55 11.92 0.95 18.85
N TYR A 56 10.67 0.49 18.75
CA TYR A 56 10.11 -0.52 19.64
C TYR A 56 10.90 -1.83 19.58
N ALA A 57 11.23 -2.30 18.37
CA ALA A 57 12.00 -3.53 18.21
C ALA A 57 13.41 -3.44 18.85
N ILE A 58 14.05 -2.26 18.79
CA ILE A 58 15.33 -2.00 19.47
C ILE A 58 15.14 -2.07 21.00
N SER A 59 14.15 -1.35 21.54
CA SER A 59 13.87 -1.36 22.98
C SER A 59 13.52 -2.75 23.50
N LEU A 60 12.70 -3.51 22.77
CA LEU A 60 12.36 -4.88 23.14
C LEU A 60 13.59 -5.78 23.19
N ARG A 61 14.48 -5.68 22.19
CA ARG A 61 15.73 -6.44 22.18
C ARG A 61 16.55 -6.16 23.44
N ASP A 62 16.69 -4.89 23.80
CA ASP A 62 17.49 -4.48 24.95
C ASP A 62 16.87 -5.01 26.27
N HIS A 63 15.54 -4.92 26.44
CA HIS A 63 14.85 -5.51 27.59
C HIS A 63 14.98 -7.04 27.66
N LEU A 64 14.92 -7.75 26.52
CA LEU A 64 15.08 -9.20 26.49
C LEU A 64 16.51 -9.63 26.88
N ILE A 65 17.53 -8.84 26.50
CA ILE A 65 18.91 -9.05 26.93
C ILE A 65 19.03 -8.87 28.45
N ASP A 66 18.42 -7.82 29.00
CA ASP A 66 18.43 -7.56 30.45
C ASP A 66 17.77 -8.69 31.24
N ILE A 67 16.63 -9.22 30.77
CA ILE A 67 15.97 -10.38 31.39
C ILE A 67 16.91 -11.59 31.41
N GLY A 68 17.59 -11.87 30.30
CA GLY A 68 18.55 -12.98 30.23
C GLY A 68 19.71 -12.80 31.23
N TYR A 69 20.24 -11.58 31.34
CA TYR A 69 21.31 -11.25 32.28
C TYR A 69 20.87 -11.38 33.75
N ILE A 70 19.71 -10.81 34.10
CA ILE A 70 19.13 -10.89 35.44
C ILE A 70 18.84 -12.34 35.80
N ALA A 71 18.28 -13.13 34.87
CA ALA A 71 18.02 -14.54 35.09
C ALA A 71 19.29 -15.33 35.40
N ALA A 72 20.41 -15.04 34.72
CA ALA A 72 21.69 -15.67 35.02
C ALA A 72 22.15 -15.35 36.46
N ILE A 73 22.07 -14.09 36.90
CA ILE A 73 22.40 -13.68 38.27
C ILE A 73 21.49 -14.37 39.29
N CYS A 74 20.17 -14.33 39.08
CA CYS A 74 19.19 -14.96 39.96
C CYS A 74 19.43 -16.47 40.07
N SER A 75 19.73 -17.14 38.96
CA SER A 75 20.04 -18.57 38.98
C SER A 75 21.23 -18.89 39.88
N ASN A 76 22.29 -18.08 39.81
CA ASN A 76 23.48 -18.27 40.63
C ASN A 76 23.20 -18.03 42.12
N LEU A 77 22.44 -16.96 42.44
CA LEU A 77 22.07 -16.62 43.81
C LEU A 77 21.13 -17.65 44.44
N THR A 78 20.14 -18.13 43.70
CA THR A 78 19.12 -19.07 44.19
C THR A 78 19.65 -20.48 44.33
N PHE A 79 20.49 -20.93 43.39
CA PHE A 79 20.96 -22.31 43.33
C PHE A 79 22.40 -22.49 43.83
N HIS A 80 23.04 -21.42 44.32
CA HIS A 80 24.37 -21.43 44.93
C HIS A 80 25.44 -22.16 44.10
N GLY A 81 25.44 -21.97 42.78
CA GLY A 81 26.39 -22.63 41.88
C GLY A 81 26.02 -24.07 41.47
N ASN A 82 24.82 -24.57 41.81
CA ASN A 82 24.34 -25.86 41.31
C ASN A 82 24.05 -25.77 39.81
N GLU A 83 25.04 -26.16 39.02
CA GLU A 83 25.05 -26.07 37.56
C GLU A 83 23.79 -26.66 36.92
N LYS A 84 23.34 -27.84 37.35
CA LYS A 84 22.16 -28.50 36.76
C LYS A 84 20.87 -27.70 36.95
N GLN A 85 20.68 -27.11 38.13
CA GLN A 85 19.49 -26.31 38.41
C GLN A 85 19.58 -24.92 37.76
N MET A 86 20.77 -24.32 37.76
CA MET A 86 21.03 -23.06 37.05
C MET A 86 20.75 -23.19 35.57
N THR A 87 21.32 -24.19 34.90
CA THR A 87 21.09 -24.45 33.47
C THR A 87 19.62 -24.69 33.20
N LYS A 88 18.91 -25.48 34.01
CA LYS A 88 17.48 -25.71 33.82
C LYS A 88 16.68 -24.40 33.86
N TYR A 89 16.96 -23.54 34.85
CA TYR A 89 16.29 -22.26 34.99
C TYR A 89 16.62 -21.29 33.84
N THR A 90 17.91 -21.13 33.51
CA THR A 90 18.32 -20.20 32.45
C THR A 90 17.87 -20.66 31.06
N THR A 91 17.80 -21.97 30.80
CA THR A 91 17.19 -22.52 29.58
C THR A 91 15.71 -22.18 29.49
N GLN A 92 14.94 -22.34 30.58
CA GLN A 92 13.51 -21.98 30.58
C GLN A 92 13.29 -20.50 30.24
N ILE A 93 14.07 -19.60 30.86
CA ILE A 93 13.99 -18.17 30.55
C ILE A 93 14.43 -17.87 29.11
N ALA A 94 15.48 -18.53 28.62
CA ALA A 94 15.93 -18.36 27.24
C ALA A 94 14.85 -18.80 26.23
N ASP A 95 14.15 -19.90 26.51
CA ASP A 95 13.04 -20.39 25.69
C ASP A 95 11.88 -19.37 25.67
N GLU A 96 11.52 -18.79 26.82
CA GLU A 96 10.51 -17.73 26.92
C GLU A 96 10.91 -16.45 26.18
N ILE A 97 12.16 -16.00 26.32
CA ILE A 97 12.72 -14.87 25.56
C ILE A 97 12.60 -15.12 24.06
N ASN A 98 12.96 -16.32 23.62
CA ASN A 98 12.89 -16.69 22.21
C ASN A 98 11.43 -16.70 21.70
N LEU A 99 10.49 -17.22 22.50
CA LEU A 99 9.06 -17.18 22.17
C LEU A 99 8.57 -15.73 22.02
N ILE A 100 8.87 -14.85 22.98
CA ILE A 100 8.49 -13.44 22.92
C ILE A 100 9.07 -12.78 21.67
N ALA A 101 10.36 -13.00 21.39
CA ALA A 101 11.03 -12.43 20.23
C ALA A 101 10.38 -12.87 18.91
N ILE A 102 10.15 -14.18 18.74
CA ILE A 102 9.55 -14.74 17.52
C ILE A 102 8.11 -14.24 17.33
N HIS A 103 7.28 -14.31 18.37
CA HIS A 103 5.89 -13.86 18.29
C HIS A 103 5.80 -12.36 17.97
N THR A 104 6.63 -11.55 18.62
CA THR A 104 6.63 -10.10 18.40
C THR A 104 7.12 -9.76 17.00
N PHE A 105 8.19 -10.41 16.53
CA PHE A 105 8.69 -10.24 15.17
C PHE A 105 7.62 -10.58 14.13
N ASN A 106 7.00 -11.76 14.24
CA ASN A 106 5.96 -12.20 13.31
C ASN A 106 4.75 -11.26 13.33
N TYR A 107 4.35 -10.80 14.52
CA TYR A 107 3.25 -9.85 14.69
C TYR A 107 3.55 -8.51 14.00
N LEU A 108 4.72 -7.93 14.25
CA LEU A 108 5.14 -6.66 13.66
C LEU A 108 5.23 -6.77 12.14
N CYS A 109 5.86 -7.83 11.62
CA CYS A 109 6.00 -8.05 10.17
C CYS A 109 4.64 -8.23 9.48
N SER A 110 3.75 -9.03 10.05
CA SER A 110 2.39 -9.23 9.50
C SER A 110 1.58 -7.94 9.54
N SER A 111 1.61 -7.22 10.67
CA SER A 111 0.89 -5.95 10.84
C SER A 111 1.40 -4.89 9.86
N LEU A 112 2.71 -4.76 9.69
CA LEU A 112 3.33 -3.89 8.68
C LEU A 112 2.87 -4.22 7.26
N ALA A 113 2.89 -5.51 6.90
CA ALA A 113 2.54 -5.98 5.58
C ALA A 113 1.06 -5.73 5.24
N ASN A 114 0.18 -5.72 6.25
CA ASN A 114 -1.25 -5.52 6.09
C ASN A 114 -1.67 -4.03 6.23
N ALA A 115 -0.94 -3.23 7.02
CA ALA A 115 -1.33 -1.85 7.33
C ALA A 115 -1.01 -0.84 6.22
N TRP A 116 0.02 -1.09 5.40
CA TRP A 116 0.51 -0.10 4.43
C TRP A 116 -0.57 0.53 3.53
N PRO A 117 -1.59 -0.20 3.01
CA PRO A 117 -2.60 0.41 2.15
C PRO A 117 -3.39 1.48 2.90
N ASN A 118 -3.86 1.14 4.09
CA ASN A 118 -4.74 1.99 4.89
C ASN A 118 -4.00 3.22 5.39
N VAL A 119 -2.78 3.04 5.92
CA VAL A 119 -1.92 4.12 6.39
C VAL A 119 -1.64 5.11 5.26
N PHE A 120 -1.34 4.62 4.05
CA PHE A 120 -0.95 5.51 2.96
C PHE A 120 -2.14 6.24 2.36
N HIS A 121 -3.31 5.59 2.29
CA HIS A 121 -4.55 6.29 1.94
C HIS A 121 -4.91 7.35 2.98
N GLN A 122 -4.67 7.10 4.27
CA GLN A 122 -4.88 8.10 5.31
C GLN A 122 -3.93 9.30 5.14
N ILE A 123 -2.66 9.09 4.84
CA ILE A 123 -1.72 10.18 4.54
C ILE A 123 -2.27 11.05 3.39
N ILE A 124 -2.77 10.43 2.32
CA ILE A 124 -3.35 11.15 1.17
C ILE A 124 -4.61 11.92 1.59
N GLU A 125 -5.49 11.33 2.38
CA GLU A 125 -6.69 11.98 2.94
C GLU A 125 -6.34 13.20 3.78
N GLU A 126 -5.32 13.11 4.64
CA GLU A 126 -4.83 14.22 5.45
C GLU A 126 -4.26 15.34 4.56
N LYS A 127 -3.54 15.00 3.47
CA LYS A 127 -3.08 15.99 2.49
C LYS A 127 -4.25 16.68 1.78
N PHE A 128 -5.29 15.94 1.37
CA PHE A 128 -6.50 16.54 0.81
C PHE A 128 -7.16 17.50 1.79
N LYS A 129 -7.34 17.06 3.05
CA LYS A 129 -7.96 17.86 4.11
C LYS A 129 -7.20 19.16 4.35
N SER A 130 -5.86 19.11 4.31
CA SER A 130 -5.01 20.29 4.53
C SER A 130 -5.09 21.34 3.43
N LEU A 131 -5.55 20.98 2.23
CA LEU A 131 -5.60 21.90 1.10
C LEU A 131 -6.90 22.72 1.04
N GLU A 132 -7.97 22.32 1.73
CA GLU A 132 -9.29 22.98 1.70
C GLU A 132 -9.86 23.26 0.29
N ILE A 133 -9.40 22.54 -0.74
CA ILE A 133 -9.82 22.73 -2.13
C ILE A 133 -10.81 21.64 -2.54
N THR A 134 -11.97 22.05 -3.04
CA THR A 134 -13.07 21.15 -3.43
C THR A 134 -12.92 20.53 -4.82
N SER A 135 -12.13 21.13 -5.73
CA SER A 135 -11.86 20.58 -7.07
C SER A 135 -10.46 20.94 -7.57
N PRO A 136 -9.41 20.27 -7.06
CA PRO A 136 -8.02 20.56 -7.41
C PRO A 136 -7.73 20.29 -8.89
N SER A 137 -6.90 21.13 -9.51
CA SER A 137 -6.39 20.89 -10.86
C SER A 137 -5.39 19.73 -10.88
N ALA A 138 -5.08 19.18 -12.06
CA ALA A 138 -4.06 18.14 -12.21
C ALA A 138 -2.69 18.54 -11.63
N ARG A 139 -2.33 19.84 -11.70
CA ARG A 139 -1.09 20.36 -11.09
C ARG A 139 -1.14 20.29 -9.56
N VAL A 140 -2.27 20.69 -8.96
CA VAL A 140 -2.48 20.64 -7.51
C VAL A 140 -2.48 19.19 -7.01
N LEU A 141 -3.15 18.30 -7.74
CA LEU A 141 -3.09 16.86 -7.46
C LEU A 141 -1.66 16.32 -7.52
N GLY A 142 -0.85 16.77 -8.49
CA GLY A 142 0.56 16.43 -8.56
C GLY A 142 1.34 16.83 -7.30
N MET A 143 1.17 18.08 -6.84
CA MET A 143 1.82 18.58 -5.62
C MET A 143 1.35 17.85 -4.36
N LEU A 144 0.06 17.51 -4.28
CA LEU A 144 -0.49 16.69 -3.20
C LEU A 144 0.20 15.33 -3.16
N ILE A 145 0.31 14.67 -4.31
CA ILE A 145 0.98 13.38 -4.42
C ILE A 145 2.44 13.49 -4.01
N ASP A 146 3.16 14.52 -4.47
CA ASP A 146 4.57 14.73 -4.13
C ASP A 146 4.75 14.91 -2.60
N SER A 147 3.86 15.68 -1.95
CA SER A 147 3.85 15.84 -0.49
C SER A 147 3.51 14.55 0.26
N ALA A 148 2.56 13.76 -0.24
CA ALA A 148 2.21 12.46 0.35
C ALA A 148 3.36 11.46 0.22
N LEU A 149 4.01 11.40 -0.94
CA LEU A 149 5.16 10.52 -1.19
C LEU A 149 6.34 10.83 -0.27
N GLN A 150 6.56 12.10 0.07
CA GLN A 150 7.57 12.48 1.07
C GLN A 150 7.28 11.87 2.44
N VAL A 151 6.04 11.99 2.94
CA VAL A 151 5.65 11.40 4.25
C VAL A 151 5.73 9.87 4.19
N ILE A 152 5.28 9.26 3.10
CA ILE A 152 5.36 7.82 2.87
C ILE A 152 6.81 7.34 2.88
N ARG A 153 7.76 8.12 2.36
CA ARG A 153 9.19 7.76 2.44
C ARG A 153 9.69 7.74 3.89
N GLU A 154 9.28 8.71 4.68
CA GLU A 154 9.73 8.86 6.07
C GLU A 154 9.11 7.80 7.00
N THR A 155 7.91 7.32 6.67
CA THR A 155 7.12 6.42 7.55
C THR A 155 6.92 5.01 7.01
N GLY A 156 7.12 4.80 5.71
CA GLY A 156 6.90 3.56 4.97
C GLY A 156 8.12 2.64 4.91
N GLU A 157 8.04 1.58 4.11
CA GLU A 157 9.08 0.56 4.06
C GLU A 157 10.30 0.95 3.20
N LYS A 158 11.51 0.84 3.76
CA LYS A 158 12.79 1.23 3.11
C LYS A 158 13.10 0.47 1.82
N ASN A 159 12.61 -0.76 1.70
CA ASN A 159 12.84 -1.63 0.54
C ASN A 159 11.72 -1.53 -0.50
N TYR A 160 10.90 -0.47 -0.44
CA TYR A 160 9.85 -0.23 -1.40
C TYR A 160 9.95 1.17 -1.97
N GLN A 161 9.68 1.26 -3.26
CA GLN A 161 9.32 2.50 -3.94
C GLN A 161 7.81 2.57 -4.11
N TYR A 162 7.27 3.78 -4.16
CA TYR A 162 5.84 3.99 -4.23
C TYR A 162 5.44 4.84 -5.42
N GLN A 163 4.29 4.51 -5.97
CA GLN A 163 3.67 5.17 -7.09
C GLN A 163 2.24 5.48 -6.74
N ILE A 164 1.80 6.69 -7.03
CA ILE A 164 0.44 7.13 -6.71
C ILE A 164 -0.18 7.70 -7.98
N MET A 165 -1.45 7.36 -8.19
CA MET A 165 -2.31 7.99 -9.16
C MET A 165 -3.60 8.43 -8.48
N ILE A 166 -4.00 9.68 -8.75
CA ILE A 166 -5.25 10.24 -8.28
C ILE A 166 -6.06 10.67 -9.50
N ALA A 167 -7.32 10.26 -9.56
CA ALA A 167 -8.23 10.54 -10.67
C ALA A 167 -9.56 11.07 -10.14
N LYS A 168 -10.10 12.12 -10.76
CA LYS A 168 -11.39 12.71 -10.36
C LYS A 168 -12.55 11.73 -10.61
N ILE A 169 -13.56 11.73 -9.75
CA ILE A 169 -14.80 10.94 -9.90
C ILE A 169 -15.88 11.78 -10.60
N GLY A 170 -16.83 11.12 -11.26
CA GLY A 170 -18.07 11.70 -11.75
C GLY A 170 -18.05 11.88 -13.26
N VAL A 171 -17.25 12.84 -13.75
CA VAL A 171 -17.19 13.16 -15.19
C VAL A 171 -16.47 12.07 -16.00
N GLN A 172 -15.67 11.23 -15.34
CA GLN A 172 -14.93 10.14 -15.97
C GLN A 172 -15.24 8.82 -15.25
N GLU A 173 -15.42 7.76 -16.03
CA GLU A 173 -15.53 6.39 -15.51
C GLU A 173 -14.14 5.83 -15.21
N GLN A 174 -14.06 4.94 -14.22
CA GLN A 174 -12.82 4.28 -13.84
C GLN A 174 -13.02 2.79 -13.59
N TYR A 175 -12.13 1.99 -14.17
CA TYR A 175 -11.93 0.59 -13.85
C TYR A 175 -10.58 0.39 -13.16
N TYR A 176 -10.49 -0.55 -12.23
CA TYR A 176 -9.25 -0.94 -11.54
C TYR A 176 -9.19 -2.45 -11.34
N GLU A 177 -8.00 -3.02 -11.49
CA GLU A 177 -7.68 -4.39 -11.09
C GLU A 177 -6.21 -4.47 -10.66
N GLY A 178 -5.91 -5.20 -9.58
CA GLY A 178 -4.57 -5.30 -9.05
C GLY A 178 -4.35 -6.43 -8.06
N LEU A 179 -3.08 -6.79 -7.88
CA LEU A 179 -2.64 -7.74 -6.87
C LEU A 179 -2.60 -7.04 -5.50
N LEU A 180 -3.36 -7.55 -4.54
CA LEU A 180 -3.55 -6.92 -3.21
C LEU A 180 -2.23 -6.64 -2.47
N ASN A 181 -1.22 -7.49 -2.67
CA ASN A 181 0.08 -7.33 -2.02
C ASN A 181 0.91 -6.17 -2.58
N TYR A 182 0.56 -5.62 -3.74
CA TYR A 182 1.36 -4.60 -4.44
C TYR A 182 0.58 -3.33 -4.71
N CYS A 183 -0.74 -3.45 -4.92
CA CYS A 183 -1.56 -2.33 -5.29
C CYS A 183 -2.78 -2.20 -4.38
N SER A 184 -3.11 -0.96 -4.08
CA SER A 184 -4.28 -0.58 -3.32
C SER A 184 -5.08 0.48 -4.05
N TYR A 185 -6.40 0.40 -3.92
CA TYR A 185 -7.37 1.28 -4.54
C TYR A 185 -8.39 1.75 -3.53
N LYS A 186 -8.61 3.06 -3.45
CA LYS A 186 -9.64 3.67 -2.60
C LYS A 186 -10.47 4.65 -3.41
N THR A 187 -11.79 4.53 -3.30
CA THR A 187 -12.76 5.39 -3.99
C THR A 187 -13.27 6.49 -3.07
N GLY A 188 -13.63 7.63 -3.65
CA GLY A 188 -14.39 8.67 -2.95
C GLY A 188 -13.58 9.57 -2.03
N VAL A 189 -12.25 9.51 -2.08
CA VAL A 189 -11.35 10.38 -1.28
C VAL A 189 -11.50 11.82 -1.79
N TYR A 190 -12.31 12.62 -1.10
CA TYR A 190 -12.61 14.01 -1.49
C TYR A 190 -13.03 14.14 -2.98
N GLY A 191 -13.87 13.22 -3.46
CA GLY A 191 -14.30 13.19 -4.87
C GLY A 191 -13.29 12.63 -5.86
N HIS A 192 -12.27 11.92 -5.37
CA HIS A 192 -11.23 11.31 -6.19
C HIS A 192 -11.05 9.82 -5.86
N ASN A 193 -10.67 9.08 -6.89
CA ASN A 193 -10.16 7.72 -6.79
C ASN A 193 -8.64 7.77 -6.63
N VAL A 194 -8.11 6.97 -5.71
CA VAL A 194 -6.70 6.92 -5.37
C VAL A 194 -6.18 5.50 -5.59
N ILE A 195 -5.11 5.38 -6.36
CA ILE A 195 -4.37 4.13 -6.56
C ILE A 195 -2.97 4.33 -6.00
N ILE A 196 -2.51 3.37 -5.21
CA ILE A 196 -1.15 3.30 -4.69
C ILE A 196 -0.55 1.96 -5.11
N ASN A 197 0.62 1.99 -5.72
CA ASN A 197 1.41 0.81 -6.06
C ASN A 197 2.75 0.84 -5.31
N ARG A 198 3.22 -0.31 -4.84
CA ARG A 198 4.54 -0.49 -4.21
C ARG A 198 5.41 -1.45 -5.02
N ILE A 199 6.64 -1.04 -5.26
CA ILE A 199 7.67 -1.81 -5.99
C ILE A 199 8.75 -2.20 -5.00
N ASN A 200 8.97 -3.50 -4.83
CA ASN A 200 10.06 -3.99 -3.99
C ASN A 200 11.41 -3.68 -4.66
N LEU A 201 12.20 -2.82 -4.01
CA LEU A 201 13.51 -2.40 -4.44
C LEU A 201 14.41 -2.24 -3.21
N ASN A 202 15.43 -3.08 -3.11
CA ASN A 202 16.41 -2.97 -2.04
C ASN A 202 17.44 -1.86 -2.36
N LEU A 203 17.17 -0.64 -1.90
CA LEU A 203 18.01 0.52 -2.21
C LEU A 203 19.45 0.43 -1.66
N SER A 204 19.75 -0.50 -0.76
CA SER A 204 21.11 -0.74 -0.26
C SER A 204 21.93 -1.72 -1.10
N ASP A 205 21.31 -2.35 -2.11
CA ASP A 205 21.94 -3.32 -3.00
C ASP A 205 21.90 -2.83 -4.45
N PHE A 206 23.07 -2.38 -4.96
CA PHE A 206 23.21 -1.85 -6.32
C PHE A 206 22.83 -2.88 -7.39
N THR A 207 23.09 -4.17 -7.17
CA THR A 207 22.70 -5.23 -8.11
C THR A 207 21.18 -5.34 -8.19
N SER A 208 20.47 -5.15 -7.07
CA SER A 208 19.01 -5.12 -7.08
C SER A 208 18.45 -3.94 -7.87
N ILE A 209 19.14 -2.79 -7.85
CA ILE A 209 18.77 -1.60 -8.62
C ILE A 209 18.91 -1.87 -10.13
N GLU A 210 20.07 -2.35 -10.57
CA GLU A 210 20.32 -2.65 -11.98
C GLU A 210 19.35 -3.70 -12.53
N LEU A 211 19.02 -4.72 -11.73
CA LEU A 211 18.02 -5.73 -12.08
C LEU A 211 16.61 -5.13 -12.26
N GLN A 212 16.21 -4.18 -11.41
CA GLN A 212 14.92 -3.50 -11.55
C GLN A 212 14.89 -2.56 -12.76
N ASP A 213 15.98 -1.85 -13.05
CA ASP A 213 16.09 -1.03 -14.28
C ASP A 213 15.91 -1.89 -15.53
N GLY A 214 16.60 -3.04 -15.59
CA GLY A 214 16.43 -4.02 -16.66
C GLY A 214 15.00 -4.55 -16.76
N LYS A 215 14.32 -4.79 -15.64
CA LYS A 215 12.91 -5.21 -15.61
C LYS A 215 11.98 -4.12 -16.15
N ILE A 216 12.20 -2.86 -15.76
CA ILE A 216 11.40 -1.71 -16.20
C ILE A 216 11.54 -1.52 -17.70
N LEU A 217 12.75 -1.63 -18.24
CA LEU A 217 12.97 -1.53 -19.69
C LEU A 217 12.21 -2.64 -20.45
N LYS A 218 12.27 -3.88 -19.95
CA LYS A 218 11.49 -5.00 -20.52
C LYS A 218 9.99 -4.73 -20.47
N LEU A 219 9.49 -4.19 -19.36
CA LEU A 219 8.08 -3.84 -19.18
C LEU A 219 7.63 -2.68 -20.07
N ARG A 220 8.50 -1.70 -20.33
CA ARG A 220 8.24 -0.65 -21.33
C ARG A 220 8.09 -1.24 -22.73
N ASN A 221 8.98 -2.14 -23.12
CA ASN A 221 8.88 -2.82 -24.42
C ASN A 221 7.61 -3.69 -24.50
N PHE A 222 7.23 -4.34 -23.40
CA PHE A 222 5.97 -5.07 -23.32
C PHE A 222 4.75 -4.14 -23.45
N ALA A 223 4.77 -2.96 -22.81
CA ALA A 223 3.70 -1.97 -22.95
C ALA A 223 3.52 -1.48 -24.39
N LEU A 224 4.61 -1.37 -25.18
CA LEU A 224 4.51 -1.04 -26.61
C LEU A 224 3.74 -2.11 -27.40
N LYS A 225 3.93 -3.38 -27.07
CA LYS A 225 3.16 -4.50 -27.68
C LYS A 225 1.71 -4.52 -27.21
N LEU A 226 1.45 -4.17 -25.94
CA LEU A 226 0.10 -3.98 -25.45
C LEU A 226 -0.59 -2.84 -26.21
N ASN A 227 0.12 -1.74 -26.48
CA ASN A 227 -0.43 -0.58 -27.19
C ASN A 227 -0.92 -0.89 -28.60
N SER A 228 -0.17 -1.68 -29.38
CA SER A 228 -0.62 -2.06 -30.72
C SER A 228 -1.90 -2.88 -30.67
N THR A 229 -1.94 -3.90 -29.80
CA THR A 229 -3.10 -4.78 -29.63
C THR A 229 -4.31 -4.00 -29.10
N LEU A 230 -4.09 -3.13 -28.10
CA LEU A 230 -5.12 -2.31 -27.50
C LEU A 230 -5.75 -1.38 -28.53
N LYS A 231 -4.95 -0.70 -29.36
CA LYS A 231 -5.49 0.19 -30.39
C LYS A 231 -6.38 -0.55 -31.38
N THR A 232 -5.93 -1.70 -31.88
CA THR A 232 -6.71 -2.53 -32.82
C THR A 232 -8.03 -2.99 -32.22
N GLU A 233 -8.02 -3.50 -30.99
CA GLU A 233 -9.26 -3.99 -30.35
C GLU A 233 -10.20 -2.84 -29.96
N MET A 234 -9.66 -1.69 -29.53
CA MET A 234 -10.46 -0.53 -29.14
C MET A 234 -11.27 0.06 -30.30
N ASP A 235 -10.77 0.01 -31.53
CA ASP A 235 -11.51 0.47 -32.72
C ASP A 235 -12.85 -0.26 -32.90
N GLU A 236 -12.96 -1.49 -32.42
CA GLU A 236 -14.18 -2.30 -32.51
C GLU A 236 -15.11 -2.14 -31.30
N ILE A 237 -14.57 -1.84 -30.12
CA ILE A 237 -15.31 -1.95 -28.84
C ILE A 237 -15.44 -0.64 -28.06
N TYR A 238 -14.82 0.47 -28.50
CA TYR A 238 -14.76 1.71 -27.70
C TYR A 238 -16.13 2.22 -27.24
N ASN A 239 -17.17 2.07 -28.05
CA ASN A 239 -18.51 2.59 -27.77
C ASN A 239 -19.36 1.68 -26.87
N LYS A 240 -18.79 0.61 -26.32
CA LYS A 240 -19.47 -0.34 -25.44
C LYS A 240 -19.36 0.09 -23.98
N GLU A 241 -20.07 -0.60 -23.08
CA GLU A 241 -19.92 -0.37 -21.65
C GLU A 241 -18.50 -0.68 -21.17
N THR A 242 -18.02 0.04 -20.16
CA THR A 242 -16.67 -0.14 -19.59
C THR A 242 -16.40 -1.58 -19.15
N SER A 243 -17.40 -2.24 -18.55
CA SER A 243 -17.29 -3.65 -18.13
C SER A 243 -17.08 -4.61 -19.31
N TYR A 244 -17.71 -4.34 -20.46
CA TYR A 244 -17.56 -5.11 -21.69
C TYR A 244 -16.18 -4.88 -22.31
N ILE A 245 -15.76 -3.63 -22.41
CA ILE A 245 -14.44 -3.24 -22.96
C ILE A 245 -13.33 -3.98 -22.20
N VAL A 246 -13.33 -3.86 -20.87
CA VAL A 246 -12.36 -4.52 -19.99
C VAL A 246 -12.35 -6.03 -20.23
N ARG A 247 -13.52 -6.67 -20.29
CA ARG A 247 -13.63 -8.12 -20.49
C ARG A 247 -13.04 -8.56 -21.83
N GLN A 248 -13.27 -7.80 -22.90
CA GLN A 248 -12.73 -8.12 -24.22
C GLN A 248 -11.22 -7.90 -24.27
N LEU A 249 -10.73 -6.77 -23.76
CA LEU A 249 -9.29 -6.48 -23.69
C LEU A 249 -8.56 -7.58 -22.93
N LYS A 250 -9.09 -8.07 -21.80
CA LYS A 250 -8.47 -9.17 -21.03
C LYS A 250 -8.41 -10.50 -21.79
N LYS A 251 -9.30 -10.75 -22.75
CA LYS A 251 -9.26 -11.97 -23.59
C LYS A 251 -8.22 -11.89 -24.70
N LYS A 252 -7.91 -10.67 -25.14
CA LYS A 252 -7.11 -10.39 -26.35
C LYS A 252 -5.68 -10.00 -26.04
N LEU A 253 -5.48 -9.28 -24.95
CA LEU A 253 -4.16 -8.91 -24.47
C LEU A 253 -3.47 -10.15 -23.86
N PRO A 254 -2.16 -10.32 -24.09
CA PRO A 254 -1.38 -11.34 -23.39
C PRO A 254 -1.46 -11.09 -21.87
N ILE A 255 -1.29 -12.13 -21.06
CA ILE A 255 -1.27 -11.99 -19.58
C ILE A 255 -0.32 -10.86 -19.20
N PHE A 256 -0.88 -9.79 -18.63
CA PHE A 256 -0.15 -8.56 -18.33
C PHE A 256 -0.13 -8.24 -16.83
N ILE A 257 -1.07 -8.79 -16.05
CA ILE A 257 -1.06 -8.73 -14.58
C ILE A 257 -0.45 -10.00 -14.01
N SER A 258 0.69 -9.88 -13.32
CA SER A 258 1.32 -10.97 -12.57
C SER A 258 2.44 -10.44 -11.68
N ASP A 259 2.99 -11.28 -10.81
CA ASP A 259 4.12 -10.88 -9.98
C ASP A 259 5.38 -10.50 -10.75
N ARG A 260 5.52 -11.00 -11.99
CA ARG A 260 6.69 -10.75 -12.84
C ARG A 260 6.47 -9.63 -13.83
N LEU A 261 5.22 -9.22 -14.06
CA LEU A 261 4.85 -8.18 -15.03
C LEU A 261 4.29 -6.95 -14.31
N PHE A 262 3.18 -6.39 -14.81
CA PHE A 262 2.47 -5.32 -14.11
C PHE A 262 1.70 -5.90 -12.92
N LYS A 263 1.64 -5.15 -11.84
CA LYS A 263 0.97 -5.54 -10.58
C LYS A 263 -0.48 -5.11 -10.53
N CYS A 264 -0.78 -4.00 -11.19
CA CYS A 264 -2.14 -3.52 -11.36
C CYS A 264 -2.28 -2.67 -12.60
N TRP A 265 -3.53 -2.42 -12.97
CA TRP A 265 -3.86 -1.50 -14.03
C TRP A 265 -5.16 -0.77 -13.73
N THR A 266 -5.34 0.36 -14.40
CA THR A 266 -6.58 1.12 -14.38
C THR A 266 -6.88 1.65 -15.77
N MET A 267 -8.17 1.77 -16.07
CA MET A 267 -8.67 2.45 -17.24
C MET A 267 -9.51 3.63 -16.78
N LEU A 268 -9.13 4.84 -17.20
CA LEU A 268 -10.01 5.99 -17.15
C LEU A 268 -10.68 6.15 -18.51
N ARG A 269 -11.97 6.47 -18.50
CA ARG A 269 -12.76 6.75 -19.69
C ARG A 269 -13.52 8.06 -19.52
N LEU A 270 -13.51 8.88 -20.55
CA LEU A 270 -14.28 10.11 -20.65
C LEU A 270 -14.99 10.12 -22.00
N TYR A 271 -16.30 10.30 -21.99
CA TYR A 271 -17.11 10.53 -23.17
C TYR A 271 -17.45 12.02 -23.30
N GLY A 272 -17.57 12.50 -24.54
CA GLY A 272 -18.07 13.84 -24.81
C GLY A 272 -19.58 13.91 -24.58
N ASP A 273 -20.07 15.09 -24.19
CA ASP A 273 -21.50 15.30 -23.91
C ASP A 273 -22.35 15.27 -25.19
N HIS A 274 -21.75 15.66 -26.32
CA HIS A 274 -22.42 15.77 -27.61
C HIS A 274 -21.52 15.30 -28.77
N TRP A 275 -22.14 14.82 -29.86
CA TRP A 275 -21.43 14.34 -31.05
C TRP A 275 -20.64 15.44 -31.79
N TRP A 276 -20.97 16.72 -31.56
CA TRP A 276 -20.24 17.88 -32.10
C TRP A 276 -19.24 18.50 -31.11
N SER A 277 -19.19 18.02 -29.86
CA SER A 277 -18.29 18.56 -28.83
C SER A 277 -16.94 17.84 -28.87
N SER A 278 -15.85 18.56 -28.58
CA SER A 278 -14.57 17.91 -28.29
C SER A 278 -14.67 17.17 -26.96
N CYS A 279 -14.03 16.00 -26.85
CA CYS A 279 -13.85 15.38 -25.55
C CYS A 279 -13.12 16.35 -24.63
N GLY A 280 -13.64 16.56 -23.41
CA GLY A 280 -12.94 17.26 -22.35
C GLY A 280 -11.59 16.61 -22.00
N ASN A 281 -10.98 17.05 -20.91
CA ASN A 281 -9.71 16.48 -20.46
C ASN A 281 -9.93 15.57 -19.24
N LEU A 282 -9.34 14.39 -19.29
CA LEU A 282 -9.22 13.53 -18.12
C LEU A 282 -8.48 14.29 -17.02
N THR A 283 -9.11 14.37 -15.84
CA THR A 283 -8.52 15.04 -14.68
C THR A 283 -7.91 13.99 -13.78
N TYR A 284 -6.58 13.89 -13.85
CA TYR A 284 -5.79 12.97 -13.06
C TYR A 284 -4.38 13.51 -12.86
N ALA A 285 -3.69 13.01 -11.84
CA ALA A 285 -2.26 13.16 -11.67
C ALA A 285 -1.67 11.82 -11.28
N LYS A 286 -0.41 11.61 -11.66
CA LYS A 286 0.36 10.47 -11.22
C LYS A 286 1.81 10.88 -10.97
N ARG A 287 2.43 10.22 -10.00
CA ARG A 287 3.85 10.38 -9.67
C ARG A 287 4.43 9.03 -9.28
N SER A 288 5.74 8.95 -9.43
CA SER A 288 6.55 7.84 -8.95
C SER A 288 7.64 8.43 -8.08
N TYR A 289 7.97 7.76 -6.98
CA TYR A 289 8.99 8.23 -6.05
C TYR A 289 10.05 7.15 -5.81
N GLY A 290 11.33 7.52 -6.01
CA GLY A 290 12.47 6.65 -5.75
C GLY A 290 13.71 6.97 -6.59
N TYR A 291 14.73 6.10 -6.48
CA TYR A 291 15.99 6.17 -7.25
C TYR A 291 15.73 6.15 -8.76
N ALA A 292 16.43 7.01 -9.50
CA ALA A 292 16.41 7.17 -10.96
C ALA A 292 15.09 7.62 -11.63
N GLU A 293 14.13 8.20 -10.89
CA GLU A 293 12.80 8.60 -11.43
C GLU A 293 12.19 7.52 -12.33
N LEU A 294 12.32 6.27 -11.90
CA LEU A 294 11.83 5.12 -12.62
C LEU A 294 10.30 5.23 -12.70
N SER A 295 9.82 5.82 -13.78
CA SER A 295 8.41 5.81 -14.15
C SER A 295 8.05 4.38 -14.52
N GLY A 296 7.73 3.60 -13.49
CA GLY A 296 7.18 2.26 -13.59
C GLY A 296 5.67 2.30 -13.80
N ILE A 297 5.14 3.38 -14.39
CA ILE A 297 3.75 3.48 -14.82
C ILE A 297 3.73 3.65 -16.33
N ALA A 298 3.41 2.60 -17.07
CA ALA A 298 3.17 2.69 -18.50
C ALA A 298 1.77 3.27 -18.76
N SER A 299 1.69 4.36 -19.54
CA SER A 299 0.41 4.95 -19.94
C SER A 299 0.15 4.77 -21.42
N LEU A 300 -0.99 4.19 -21.76
CA LEU A 300 -1.46 4.04 -23.13
C LEU A 300 -2.73 4.88 -23.30
N ARG A 301 -2.85 5.57 -24.43
CA ARG A 301 -3.99 6.43 -24.74
C ARG A 301 -4.68 5.93 -25.99
N TYR A 302 -6.01 5.93 -25.93
CA TYR A 302 -6.87 5.75 -27.09
C TYR A 302 -7.85 6.91 -27.13
N GLU A 303 -7.99 7.55 -28.28
CA GLU A 303 -8.91 8.65 -28.48
C GLU A 303 -9.58 8.47 -29.84
N THR A 304 -10.90 8.65 -29.85
CA THR A 304 -11.70 8.65 -31.07
C THR A 304 -12.62 9.86 -31.05
N LYS A 305 -12.79 10.49 -32.21
CA LYS A 305 -13.73 11.61 -32.38
C LYS A 305 -15.19 11.13 -32.42
N GLY A 306 -15.42 9.81 -32.41
CA GLY A 306 -16.72 9.22 -32.70
C GLY A 306 -17.01 9.21 -34.21
N GLY A 307 -17.96 8.37 -34.62
CA GLY A 307 -18.52 8.42 -35.99
C GLY A 307 -19.45 9.62 -36.20
N LYS A 308 -20.14 9.68 -37.35
CA LYS A 308 -21.10 10.74 -37.70
C LYS A 308 -22.22 10.98 -36.67
N PHE A 309 -22.46 9.98 -35.81
CA PHE A 309 -23.42 10.01 -34.68
C PHE A 309 -22.80 9.49 -33.37
N GLY A 310 -21.48 9.23 -33.35
CA GLY A 310 -20.80 8.72 -32.15
C GLY A 310 -20.32 9.87 -31.28
N LEU A 311 -20.39 9.70 -29.96
CA LEU A 311 -19.74 10.62 -29.04
C LEU A 311 -18.22 10.46 -29.17
N CYS A 312 -17.50 11.57 -28.98
CA CYS A 312 -16.06 11.51 -28.78
C CYS A 312 -15.77 10.69 -27.52
N GLU A 313 -14.73 9.85 -27.54
CA GLU A 313 -14.29 9.13 -26.34
C GLU A 313 -12.77 9.17 -26.17
N LYS A 314 -12.33 9.40 -24.92
CA LYS A 314 -10.94 9.36 -24.48
C LYS A 314 -10.75 8.28 -23.43
N PHE A 315 -9.76 7.43 -23.66
CA PHE A 315 -9.34 6.39 -22.74
C PHE A 315 -7.88 6.60 -22.34
N LEU A 316 -7.61 6.42 -21.06
CA LEU A 316 -6.27 6.35 -20.51
C LEU A 316 -6.11 5.06 -19.72
N PHE A 317 -5.24 4.20 -20.22
CA PHE A 317 -4.84 2.96 -19.56
C PHE A 317 -3.53 3.21 -18.83
N ASN A 318 -3.47 2.89 -17.54
CA ASN A 318 -2.22 2.93 -16.78
C ASN A 318 -1.93 1.52 -16.26
N PHE A 319 -0.69 1.07 -16.47
CA PHE A 319 -0.18 -0.20 -16.00
C PHE A 319 0.97 0.07 -15.03
N PHE A 320 0.84 -0.43 -13.80
CA PHE A 320 1.79 -0.22 -12.71
C PHE A 320 2.69 -1.44 -12.59
N MET A 321 4.01 -1.22 -12.57
CA MET A 321 5.04 -2.27 -12.50
C MET A 321 5.26 -2.82 -11.10
#